data_AF-A0A1B6LHV8-F1
#
_entry.id   AF-A0A1B6LHV8-F1
#
_cell.length_a   1.000
_cell.length_b   1.000
_cell.length_c   1.000
_cell.angle_alpha   90.00
_cell.angle_beta   90.00
_cell.angle_gamma   90.00
#
_symmetry.space_group_name_H-M   'P 1'
#
loop_
_entity.id
_entity.type
_entity.pdbx_description
1 polymer ?
#
loop_
_entity_poly.entity_id
_entity_poly.type
_entity_poly.pdbx_seq_one_letter_code
_entity_poly.pdbx_strand_id
1 'polypeptide(L)'
;MRAFITTFYEHSESLKALDCDIASDNPLLSAHLLRKVDSKTVQKLEQYRESQREPGADTHSLPKVTEIMTFLNLECSQIEDASLHSYSETKIPSTSSRPRVEKRVQFTSPKHMNLLATDVKVSSTTDAACFCCRKPGHKIYQCPLFKEKSPNERYNLAKSNQRCISCLGKHSIKECRSKNSCSTCHRKHHSLL
;
A
#
# COMPACT_ATOMS: atom_id res chain seq x y z
N MET A 1 -2.39 2.34 9.98
CA MET A 1 -3.48 1.69 10.73
C MET A 1 -3.01 1.33 12.14
N ARG A 2 -1.91 0.59 12.32
CA ARG A 2 -1.39 0.21 13.65
C ARG A 2 -1.10 1.36 14.62
N ALA A 3 -0.42 2.42 14.16
CA ALA A 3 -0.17 3.61 15.00
C ALA A 3 -1.46 4.26 15.54
N PHE A 4 -2.53 4.29 14.73
CA PHE A 4 -3.84 4.80 15.16
C PHE A 4 -4.44 3.89 16.24
N ILE A 5 -4.37 2.57 16.07
CA ILE A 5 -4.88 1.61 17.04
C ILE A 5 -4.16 1.75 18.39
N THR A 6 -2.82 1.85 18.37
CA THR A 6 -2.02 2.06 19.58
C THR A 6 -2.43 3.34 20.30
N THR A 7 -2.48 4.46 19.57
CA THR A 7 -2.88 5.76 20.13
C THR A 7 -4.30 5.72 20.70
N PHE A 8 -5.22 5.05 20.01
CA PHE A 8 -6.60 4.89 20.48
C PHE A 8 -6.65 4.14 21.82
N TYR A 9 -5.93 3.00 21.94
CA TYR A 9 -5.92 2.24 23.18
C TYR A 9 -5.24 2.99 24.32
N GLU A 10 -4.13 3.68 24.06
CA GLU A 10 -3.49 4.53 25.07
C GLU A 10 -4.46 5.56 25.65
N HIS A 11 -5.23 6.23 24.77
CA HIS A 11 -6.23 7.20 25.21
C HIS A 11 -7.44 6.56 25.89
N SER A 12 -7.96 5.45 25.36
CA SER A 12 -9.13 4.78 25.97
C SER A 12 -8.79 4.23 27.36
N GLU A 13 -7.61 3.64 27.54
CA GLU A 13 -7.17 3.12 28.85
C GLU A 13 -6.89 4.26 29.83
N SER A 14 -6.32 5.38 29.36
CA SER A 14 -6.13 6.57 30.20
C SER A 14 -7.46 7.14 30.69
N LEU A 15 -8.49 7.19 29.84
CA LEU A 15 -9.83 7.66 30.22
C LEU A 15 -10.55 6.66 31.12
N LYS A 16 -10.37 5.37 30.87
CA LYS A 16 -10.89 4.30 31.74
C LYS A 16 -10.29 4.36 33.15
N ALA A 17 -9.02 4.73 33.29
CA ALA A 17 -8.38 4.96 34.59
C ALA A 17 -8.97 6.17 35.35
N LEU A 18 -9.69 7.05 34.66
CA LEU A 18 -10.45 8.17 35.22
C LEU A 18 -11.95 7.85 35.38
N ASP A 19 -12.32 6.56 35.39
CA ASP A 19 -13.70 6.05 35.42
C ASP A 19 -14.58 6.52 34.25
N CYS A 20 -13.95 6.92 33.13
CA CYS A 20 -14.63 7.32 31.90
C CYS A 20 -14.46 6.26 30.81
N ASP A 21 -15.30 5.23 30.80
CA ASP A 21 -15.28 4.21 29.75
C ASP A 21 -16.01 4.69 28.50
N ILE A 22 -15.22 5.05 27.48
CA ILE A 22 -15.73 5.49 26.18
C ILE A 22 -15.84 4.35 25.15
N ALA A 23 -15.31 3.16 25.46
CA ALA A 23 -15.14 2.07 24.49
C ALA A 23 -16.25 1.01 24.54
N SER A 24 -16.91 0.83 25.69
CA SER A 24 -17.86 -0.27 25.88
C SER A 24 -19.24 -0.05 25.25
N ASP A 25 -19.77 1.19 25.23
CA ASP A 25 -21.09 1.47 24.64
C ASP A 25 -21.26 2.91 24.12
N ASN A 26 -20.40 3.33 23.19
CA ASN A 26 -20.46 4.68 22.61
C ASN A 26 -20.81 4.65 21.11
N PRO A 27 -22.09 4.76 20.74
CA PRO A 27 -22.52 4.71 19.33
C PRO A 27 -22.02 5.92 18.52
N LEU A 28 -21.79 7.08 19.15
CA LEU A 28 -21.23 8.25 18.49
C LEU A 28 -19.78 8.02 18.10
N LEU A 29 -19.01 7.39 19.00
CA LEU A 29 -17.63 7.01 18.73
C LEU A 29 -17.57 5.94 17.64
N SER A 30 -18.44 4.92 17.69
CA SER A 30 -18.58 3.94 16.60
C SER A 30 -18.82 4.62 15.25
N ALA A 31 -19.81 5.50 15.16
CA ALA A 31 -20.12 6.21 13.92
C ALA A 31 -18.96 7.12 13.46
N HIS A 32 -18.26 7.77 14.40
CA HIS A 32 -17.10 8.58 14.08
C HIS A 32 -15.95 7.74 13.52
N LEU A 33 -15.67 6.58 14.14
CA LEU A 33 -14.66 5.65 13.69
C LEU A 33 -14.97 5.13 12.28
N LEU A 34 -16.21 4.68 12.03
CA LEU A 34 -16.63 4.22 10.70
C LEU A 34 -16.47 5.29 9.63
N ARG A 35 -16.75 6.57 9.94
CA ARG A 35 -16.55 7.67 9.00
C ARG A 35 -15.07 7.96 8.70
N LYS A 36 -14.17 7.60 9.61
CA LYS A 36 -12.71 7.77 9.43
C LYS A 36 -12.06 6.58 8.73
N VAL A 37 -12.70 5.41 8.76
CA VAL A 37 -12.26 4.20 8.06
C VAL A 37 -12.64 4.29 6.58
N ASP A 38 -11.79 3.77 5.69
CA ASP A 38 -12.04 3.78 4.26
C ASP A 38 -13.10 2.75 3.84
N SER A 39 -13.80 3.03 2.73
CA SER A 39 -14.92 2.21 2.26
C SER A 39 -14.56 0.73 2.05
N LYS A 40 -13.33 0.41 1.66
CA LYS A 40 -12.91 -1.00 1.47
C LYS A 40 -12.79 -1.72 2.82
N THR A 41 -12.19 -1.07 3.81
CA THR A 41 -12.08 -1.62 5.16
C THR A 41 -13.44 -1.75 5.84
N VAL A 42 -14.37 -0.82 5.59
CA VAL A 42 -15.77 -0.94 6.07
C VAL A 42 -16.48 -2.14 5.44
N GLN A 43 -16.33 -2.36 4.12
CA GLN A 43 -16.93 -3.52 3.45
C GLN A 43 -16.41 -4.86 4.03
N LYS A 44 -15.10 -4.94 4.30
CA LYS A 44 -14.52 -6.10 4.95
C LYS A 44 -15.00 -6.29 6.39
N LEU A 45 -15.22 -5.21 7.13
CA LEU A 45 -15.81 -5.26 8.46
C LEU A 45 -17.22 -5.85 8.39
N GLU A 46 -18.06 -5.41 7.46
CA GLU A 46 -19.40 -5.97 7.26
C GLU A 46 -19.35 -7.48 6.97
N GLN A 47 -18.40 -7.92 6.13
CA GLN A 47 -18.19 -9.34 5.85
C GLN A 47 -17.71 -10.12 7.09
N TYR A 48 -16.81 -9.55 7.89
CA TYR A 48 -16.37 -10.14 9.16
C TYR A 48 -17.55 -10.31 10.12
N ARG A 49 -18.40 -9.28 10.24
CA ARG A 49 -19.59 -9.30 11.09
C ARG A 49 -20.62 -10.33 10.62
N GLU A 50 -20.82 -10.45 9.32
CA GLU A 50 -21.71 -11.48 8.75
C GLU A 50 -21.21 -12.89 9.06
N SER A 51 -19.89 -13.12 9.03
CA SER A 51 -19.33 -14.45 9.33
C SER A 51 -19.37 -14.83 10.81
N GLN A 52 -19.53 -13.86 11.71
CA GLN A 52 -19.67 -14.06 13.17
C GLN A 52 -21.14 -13.91 13.64
N ARG A 53 -22.09 -13.70 12.71
CA ARG A 53 -23.48 -13.44 13.06
C ARG A 53 -24.20 -14.74 13.44
N GLU A 54 -24.73 -14.76 14.65
CA GLU A 54 -25.64 -15.82 15.09
C GLU A 54 -27.00 -15.71 14.37
N PRO A 55 -27.67 -16.85 14.05
CA PRO A 55 -28.95 -16.84 13.38
C PRO A 55 -30.01 -16.11 14.22
N GLY A 56 -30.56 -15.00 13.72
CA GLY A 56 -31.62 -14.23 14.38
C GLY A 56 -31.19 -12.88 14.98
N ALA A 57 -29.92 -12.49 14.85
CA ALA A 57 -29.46 -11.16 15.25
C ALA A 57 -29.84 -10.07 14.23
N ASP A 58 -30.12 -8.85 14.72
CA ASP A 58 -30.54 -7.71 13.92
C ASP A 58 -29.62 -7.44 12.71
N THR A 59 -30.21 -7.37 11.52
CA THR A 59 -29.49 -7.27 10.23
C THR A 59 -28.72 -5.95 10.08
N HIS A 60 -29.15 -4.87 10.75
CA HIS A 60 -28.60 -3.52 10.60
C HIS A 60 -28.22 -2.87 11.94
N SER A 61 -27.50 -3.59 12.79
CA SER A 61 -26.96 -3.00 14.03
C SER A 61 -25.64 -2.25 13.79
N LEU A 62 -25.49 -1.09 14.42
CA LEU A 62 -24.25 -0.33 14.43
C LEU A 62 -23.18 -1.14 15.19
N PRO A 63 -21.96 -1.33 14.63
CA PRO A 63 -20.91 -2.07 15.31
C PRO A 63 -20.44 -1.32 16.55
N LYS A 64 -20.06 -2.06 17.59
CA LYS A 64 -19.49 -1.47 18.81
C LYS A 64 -18.06 -1.02 18.56
N VAL A 65 -17.59 -0.05 19.36
CA VAL A 65 -16.22 0.46 19.28
C VAL A 65 -15.20 -0.67 19.44
N THR A 66 -15.42 -1.56 20.41
CA THR A 66 -14.57 -2.75 20.63
C THR A 66 -14.53 -3.69 19.42
N GLU A 67 -15.66 -3.91 18.76
CA GLU A 67 -15.78 -4.75 17.57
C GLU A 67 -15.01 -4.15 16.39
N ILE A 68 -15.15 -2.85 16.15
CA ILE A 68 -14.40 -2.12 15.12
C ILE A 68 -12.89 -2.23 15.40
N MET A 69 -12.46 -1.98 16.64
CA MET A 69 -11.04 -2.02 17.00
C MET A 69 -10.46 -3.44 16.89
N THR A 70 -11.22 -4.46 17.27
CA THR A 70 -10.80 -5.87 17.14
C THR A 70 -10.58 -6.24 15.69
N PHE A 71 -11.52 -5.88 14.80
CA PHE A 71 -11.37 -6.08 13.37
C PHE A 71 -10.17 -5.34 12.78
N LEU A 72 -9.97 -4.06 13.14
CA LEU A 72 -8.82 -3.29 12.64
C LEU A 72 -7.48 -3.89 13.09
N ASN A 73 -7.41 -4.49 14.28
CA ASN A 73 -6.23 -5.22 14.74
C ASN A 73 -5.99 -6.47 13.90
N LEU A 74 -7.04 -7.25 13.64
CA LEU A 74 -6.99 -8.46 12.83
C LEU A 74 -6.53 -8.16 11.39
N GLU A 75 -7.07 -7.10 10.77
CA GLU A 75 -6.61 -6.65 9.44
C GLU A 75 -5.13 -6.21 9.46
N CYS A 76 -4.68 -5.51 10.50
CA CYS A 76 -3.26 -5.16 10.61
C CYS A 76 -2.37 -6.41 10.67
N SER A 77 -2.73 -7.40 11.49
CA SER A 77 -1.98 -8.64 11.61
C SER A 77 -1.95 -9.41 10.28
N GLN A 78 -3.08 -9.54 9.59
CA GLN A 78 -3.13 -10.18 8.27
C GLN A 78 -2.24 -9.51 7.23
N ILE A 79 -2.17 -8.17 7.23
CA ILE A 79 -1.30 -7.42 6.31
C ILE A 79 0.18 -7.66 6.65
N GLU A 80 0.52 -7.72 7.94
CA GLU A 80 1.87 -8.03 8.42
C GLU A 80 2.28 -9.46 8.02
N ASP A 81 1.41 -10.44 8.27
CA ASP A 81 1.64 -11.85 7.92
C ASP A 81 1.75 -12.04 6.40
N ALA A 82 0.89 -11.39 5.61
CA ALA A 82 0.97 -11.43 4.15
C ALA A 82 2.28 -10.82 3.64
N SER A 83 2.82 -9.80 4.33
CA SER A 83 4.11 -9.22 4.00
C SER A 83 5.25 -10.22 4.25
N LEU A 84 5.16 -11.05 5.30
CA LEU A 84 6.11 -12.14 5.57
C LEU A 84 6.06 -13.25 4.51
N HIS A 85 4.86 -13.58 4.02
CA HIS A 85 4.68 -14.61 2.98
C HIS A 85 5.05 -14.13 1.57
N SER A 86 5.11 -12.82 1.33
CA SER A 86 5.52 -12.27 0.01
C SER A 86 7.01 -12.40 -0.30
N TYR A 87 7.84 -12.80 0.68
CA TYR A 87 9.30 -12.91 0.57
C TYR A 87 9.79 -14.30 0.13
N SER A 88 8.96 -15.35 0.17
CA SER A 88 9.41 -16.72 -0.08
C SER A 88 8.79 -17.34 -1.34
N GLU A 89 9.33 -16.95 -2.50
CA GLU A 89 9.37 -17.86 -3.66
C GLU A 89 10.71 -17.73 -4.42
N THR A 90 11.81 -17.68 -3.68
CA THR A 90 13.13 -18.04 -4.23
C THR A 90 13.28 -19.56 -4.18
N LYS A 91 13.13 -20.20 -5.35
CA LYS A 91 13.60 -21.56 -5.64
C LYS A 91 15.03 -21.73 -5.09
N ILE A 92 15.21 -22.66 -4.16
CA ILE A 92 16.54 -23.09 -3.71
C ILE A 92 16.97 -24.28 -4.57
N PRO A 93 18.15 -24.25 -5.23
CA PRO A 93 18.76 -25.41 -5.83
C PRO A 93 19.50 -26.21 -4.75
N SER A 94 18.95 -27.36 -4.37
CA SER A 94 19.62 -28.32 -3.49
C SER A 94 20.74 -29.03 -4.25
N THR A 95 21.98 -28.74 -3.87
CA THR A 95 23.18 -29.47 -4.30
C THR A 95 23.77 -30.22 -3.10
N SER A 96 23.88 -31.54 -3.19
CA SER A 96 24.93 -32.30 -2.47
C SER A 96 25.14 -33.71 -3.05
N SER A 97 26.38 -33.96 -3.50
CA SER A 97 27.16 -35.22 -3.55
C SER A 97 26.65 -36.39 -4.41
N ARG A 98 27.16 -36.59 -5.66
CA ARG A 98 28.40 -37.32 -6.12
C ARG A 98 28.23 -38.86 -6.20
N PRO A 99 29.00 -39.62 -7.01
CA PRO A 99 29.53 -39.37 -8.37
C PRO A 99 29.35 -40.59 -9.33
N ARG A 100 29.37 -40.41 -10.66
CA ARG A 100 29.93 -41.43 -11.57
C ARG A 100 30.50 -40.82 -12.85
N VAL A 101 31.81 -40.93 -12.92
CA VAL A 101 32.77 -40.81 -14.04
C VAL A 101 32.28 -41.64 -15.24
N GLU A 102 32.11 -41.10 -16.44
CA GLU A 102 33.02 -41.02 -17.63
C GLU A 102 32.02 -40.92 -18.82
N LYS A 103 32.16 -40.19 -19.94
CA LYS A 103 33.27 -40.08 -20.89
C LYS A 103 32.84 -39.06 -21.97
N ARG A 104 33.79 -38.24 -22.42
CA ARG A 104 34.08 -37.88 -23.82
C ARG A 104 33.02 -37.16 -24.68
N VAL A 105 33.27 -35.84 -24.82
CA VAL A 105 33.31 -35.00 -26.04
C VAL A 105 32.68 -35.56 -27.33
N GLN A 106 31.72 -34.83 -27.92
CA GLN A 106 31.80 -34.32 -29.31
C GLN A 106 30.57 -33.46 -29.70
N PHE A 107 30.86 -32.17 -29.86
CA PHE A 107 30.47 -31.29 -30.97
C PHE A 107 29.24 -31.67 -31.82
N THR A 108 28.16 -30.90 -31.70
CA THR A 108 27.50 -30.17 -32.81
C THR A 108 26.43 -29.24 -32.23
N SER A 109 26.62 -27.94 -32.39
CA SER A 109 25.53 -26.96 -32.28
C SER A 109 25.57 -26.10 -33.53
N PRO A 110 24.42 -25.89 -34.16
CA PRO A 110 24.08 -24.53 -34.50
C PRO A 110 22.61 -24.24 -34.15
N LYS A 111 22.38 -23.08 -33.53
CA LYS A 111 21.57 -21.99 -34.12
C LYS A 111 21.55 -20.77 -33.19
N HIS A 112 22.23 -19.73 -33.66
CA HIS A 112 21.75 -18.35 -33.75
C HIS A 112 21.36 -17.62 -32.43
N MET A 113 22.27 -16.81 -31.87
CA MET A 113 22.29 -15.35 -32.09
C MET A 113 23.18 -14.60 -31.09
N ASN A 114 24.26 -14.05 -31.64
CA ASN A 114 25.06 -12.86 -31.33
C ASN A 114 25.22 -12.37 -29.88
N LEU A 115 26.47 -12.49 -29.46
CA LEU A 115 27.12 -11.89 -28.31
C LEU A 115 27.57 -10.44 -28.58
N LEU A 116 27.58 -9.67 -27.48
CA LEU A 116 28.37 -8.45 -27.21
C LEU A 116 27.92 -7.14 -27.88
N ALA A 117 27.25 -6.28 -27.11
CA ALA A 117 27.93 -5.21 -26.39
C ALA A 117 26.92 -4.23 -25.75
N THR A 118 27.33 -3.69 -24.60
CA THR A 118 26.91 -2.39 -24.03
C THR A 118 25.49 -2.21 -23.47
N ASP A 119 25.49 -1.61 -22.28
CA ASP A 119 24.39 -0.99 -21.56
C ASP A 119 23.32 -1.93 -20.97
N VAL A 120 23.72 -2.61 -19.88
CA VAL A 120 22.84 -2.58 -18.70
C VAL A 120 22.70 -1.11 -18.34
N LYS A 121 21.68 -0.45 -18.88
CA LYS A 121 21.11 0.73 -18.26
C LYS A 121 20.52 0.24 -16.94
N VAL A 122 21.42 0.09 -15.96
CA VAL A 122 21.16 0.45 -14.59
C VAL A 122 20.45 1.77 -14.77
N SER A 123 19.12 1.76 -14.68
CA SER A 123 18.40 2.98 -14.38
C SER A 123 18.87 3.25 -12.98
N SER A 124 20.00 3.93 -12.93
CA SER A 124 20.56 4.54 -11.77
C SER A 124 19.35 5.09 -11.05
N THR A 125 19.13 4.56 -9.86
CA THR A 125 18.72 5.37 -8.75
C THR A 125 19.78 6.47 -8.61
N THR A 126 19.87 7.34 -9.63
CA THR A 126 20.13 8.75 -9.41
C THR A 126 19.14 9.06 -8.33
N ASP A 127 19.66 9.46 -7.19
CA ASP A 127 18.96 10.16 -6.14
C ASP A 127 17.98 11.13 -6.80
N ALA A 128 16.77 10.64 -7.10
CA ALA A 128 15.82 11.37 -7.90
C ALA A 128 15.19 12.31 -6.91
N ALA A 129 15.92 13.39 -6.64
CA ALA A 129 15.53 14.45 -5.78
C ALA A 129 14.09 14.82 -6.12
N CYS A 130 13.24 14.82 -5.11
CA CYS A 130 11.85 15.18 -5.26
C CYS A 130 11.78 16.55 -5.94
N PHE A 131 11.09 16.66 -7.08
CA PHE A 131 11.08 17.91 -7.85
C PHE A 131 10.40 19.07 -7.10
N CYS A 132 9.66 18.78 -6.03
CA CYS A 132 9.06 19.78 -5.16
C CYS A 132 10.04 20.34 -4.12
N CYS A 133 10.79 19.49 -3.42
CA CYS A 133 11.67 19.92 -2.32
C CYS A 133 13.17 19.77 -2.59
N ARG A 134 13.53 19.23 -3.76
CA ARG A 134 14.89 18.93 -4.23
C ARG A 134 15.70 18.04 -3.27
N LYS A 135 15.04 17.32 -2.35
CA LYS A 135 15.66 16.34 -1.45
C LYS A 135 15.51 14.91 -1.99
N PRO A 136 16.55 14.06 -1.90
CA PRO A 136 16.45 12.65 -2.25
C PRO A 136 15.72 11.83 -1.17
N GLY A 137 15.55 10.53 -1.40
CA GLY A 137 15.04 9.59 -0.39
C GLY A 137 13.52 9.43 -0.28
N HIS A 138 12.71 10.12 -1.09
CA HIS A 138 11.25 9.90 -1.11
C HIS A 138 10.64 10.18 -2.49
N LYS A 139 9.48 9.57 -2.75
CA LYS A 139 8.70 9.86 -3.96
C LYS A 139 7.84 11.11 -3.75
N ILE A 140 7.45 11.79 -4.83
CA ILE A 140 6.68 13.05 -4.76
C ILE A 140 5.38 12.93 -3.94
N TYR A 141 4.67 11.80 -4.02
CA TYR A 141 3.43 11.58 -3.26
C TYR A 141 3.66 11.43 -1.74
N GLN A 142 4.91 11.21 -1.31
CA GLN A 142 5.34 11.21 0.09
C GLN A 142 5.92 12.57 0.53
N CYS A 143 6.11 13.52 -0.39
CA CYS A 143 6.70 14.81 -0.06
C CYS A 143 5.73 15.66 0.79
N PRO A 144 6.10 16.07 2.02
CA PRO A 144 5.24 16.89 2.87
C PRO A 144 4.96 18.26 2.24
N LEU A 145 6.00 18.90 1.68
CA LEU A 145 5.86 20.19 0.98
C LEU A 145 4.93 20.10 -0.23
N PHE A 146 4.87 18.96 -0.91
CA PHE A 146 3.94 18.78 -2.01
C PHE A 146 2.49 18.66 -1.52
N LYS A 147 2.27 17.97 -0.38
CA LYS A 147 0.93 17.80 0.21
C LYS A 147 0.38 19.10 0.80
N GLU A 148 1.25 19.95 1.31
CA GLU A 148 0.89 21.25 1.91
C GLU A 148 0.41 22.27 0.87
N LYS A 149 0.90 22.18 -0.38
CA LYS A 149 0.46 23.06 -1.48
C LYS A 149 -1.01 22.86 -1.81
N SER A 150 -1.66 23.90 -2.31
CA SER A 150 -3.02 23.81 -2.83
C SER A 150 -3.09 22.90 -4.07
N PRO A 151 -4.24 22.27 -4.37
CA PRO A 151 -4.39 21.41 -5.56
C PRO A 151 -3.97 22.09 -6.87
N ASN A 152 -4.34 23.37 -7.05
CA ASN A 152 -3.94 24.18 -8.21
C ASN A 152 -2.42 24.39 -8.29
N GLU A 153 -1.77 24.68 -7.17
CA GLU A 153 -0.30 24.79 -7.13
C GLU A 153 0.38 23.46 -7.44
N ARG A 154 -0.15 22.34 -6.93
CA ARG A 154 0.40 21.01 -7.24
C ARG A 154 0.27 20.67 -8.72
N TYR A 155 -0.86 21.04 -9.34
CA TYR A 155 -1.08 20.85 -10.78
C TYR A 155 -0.07 21.67 -11.59
N ASN A 156 0.10 22.95 -11.25
CA ASN A 156 1.06 23.84 -11.89
C ASN A 156 2.51 23.36 -11.70
N LEU A 157 2.83 22.83 -10.52
CA LEU A 157 4.15 22.27 -10.22
C LEU A 157 4.43 21.00 -11.05
N ALA A 158 3.45 20.11 -11.18
CA ALA A 158 3.59 18.92 -12.03
C ALA A 158 3.75 19.32 -13.51
N LYS A 159 2.96 20.28 -13.98
CA LYS A 159 3.02 20.77 -15.37
C LYS A 159 4.34 21.47 -15.70
N SER A 160 4.82 22.35 -14.82
CA SER A 160 6.11 23.06 -14.99
C SER A 160 7.30 22.13 -14.98
N ASN A 161 7.25 21.04 -14.20
CA ASN A 161 8.31 20.02 -14.14
C ASN A 161 8.13 18.89 -15.20
N GLN A 162 7.22 19.08 -16.17
CA GLN A 162 6.93 18.13 -17.25
C GLN A 162 6.66 16.70 -16.70
N ARG A 163 5.88 16.63 -15.63
CA ARG A 163 5.45 15.38 -15.00
C ARG A 163 4.06 15.00 -15.48
N CYS A 164 3.83 13.69 -15.58
CA CYS A 164 2.53 13.17 -15.92
C CYS A 164 1.51 13.54 -14.84
N ILE A 165 0.38 14.13 -15.23
CA ILE A 165 -0.68 14.54 -14.28
C ILE A 165 -1.37 13.32 -13.65
N SER A 166 -1.37 12.15 -14.32
CA SER A 166 -2.02 10.92 -13.83
C SER A 166 -1.17 10.14 -12.81
N CYS A 167 0.16 10.06 -13.01
CA CYS A 167 1.04 9.24 -12.16
C CYS A 167 2.25 9.98 -11.58
N LEU A 168 2.42 11.27 -11.88
CA LEU A 168 3.54 12.12 -11.47
C LEU A 168 4.93 11.61 -11.91
N GLY A 169 4.98 10.70 -12.89
CA GLY A 169 6.20 10.16 -13.49
C GLY A 169 6.82 11.06 -14.56
N LYS A 170 8.03 10.68 -15.01
CA LYS A 170 8.78 11.39 -16.07
C LYS A 170 8.28 10.99 -17.48
N HIS A 171 7.07 11.38 -17.84
CA HIS A 171 6.50 11.19 -19.19
C HIS A 171 5.26 12.07 -19.37
N SER A 172 4.76 12.17 -20.61
CA SER A 172 3.52 12.89 -20.93
C SER A 172 2.27 12.05 -20.61
N ILE A 173 1.14 12.71 -20.34
CA ILE A 173 -0.13 12.02 -20.05
C ILE A 173 -0.59 11.09 -21.18
N LYS A 174 -0.22 11.38 -22.43
CA LYS A 174 -0.57 10.57 -23.62
C LYS A 174 0.15 9.22 -23.66
N GLU A 175 1.38 9.18 -23.14
CA GLU A 175 2.22 7.97 -23.08
C GLU A 175 2.04 7.22 -21.76
N CYS A 176 1.15 7.73 -20.90
CA CYS A 176 0.95 7.18 -19.59
C CYS A 176 0.22 5.84 -19.68
N ARG A 177 0.94 4.76 -19.33
CA ARG A 177 0.38 3.40 -19.22
C ARG A 177 -0.37 3.16 -17.91
N SER A 178 -0.34 4.11 -16.97
CA SER A 178 -1.02 3.94 -15.70
C SER A 178 -2.53 4.06 -15.88
N LYS A 179 -3.28 3.09 -15.35
CA LYS A 179 -4.74 3.14 -15.27
C LYS A 179 -5.23 4.00 -14.09
N ASN A 180 -4.38 4.89 -13.58
CA ASN A 180 -4.63 5.64 -12.36
C ASN A 180 -5.65 6.76 -12.63
N SER A 181 -6.77 6.71 -11.91
CA SER A 181 -7.83 7.71 -11.94
C SER A 181 -8.05 8.30 -10.55
N CYS A 182 -8.53 9.52 -10.51
CA CYS A 182 -8.84 10.19 -9.26
C CYS A 182 -9.94 9.44 -8.52
N SER A 183 -9.74 9.20 -7.23
CA SER A 183 -10.72 8.52 -6.37
C SER A 183 -12.00 9.32 -6.13
N THR A 184 -11.95 10.64 -6.31
CA THR A 184 -13.07 11.55 -6.00
C THR A 184 -13.94 11.85 -7.23
N CYS A 185 -13.33 11.99 -8.41
CA CYS A 185 -14.07 12.38 -9.62
C CYS A 185 -13.85 11.43 -10.81
N HIS A 186 -13.10 10.34 -10.62
CA HIS A 186 -12.83 9.29 -11.62
C HIS A 186 -12.19 9.76 -12.94
N ARG A 187 -11.61 10.97 -12.96
CA ARG A 187 -10.90 11.52 -14.13
C ARG A 187 -9.42 11.09 -14.13
N LYS A 188 -8.75 11.20 -15.28
CA LYS A 188 -7.32 10.87 -15.46
C LYS A 188 -6.39 11.93 -14.84
N HIS A 189 -6.34 11.97 -13.51
CA HIS A 189 -5.32 12.68 -12.74
C HIS A 189 -5.01 11.92 -11.45
N HIS A 190 -3.86 12.20 -10.86
CA HIS A 190 -3.48 11.67 -9.55
C HIS A 190 -4.39 12.29 -8.48
N SER A 191 -4.89 11.52 -7.51
CA SER A 191 -5.78 12.03 -6.43
C SER A 191 -5.16 13.11 -5.51
N LEU A 192 -3.91 13.49 -5.76
CA LEU A 192 -3.25 14.60 -5.07
C LEU A 192 -3.34 15.89 -5.88
N LEU A 193 -3.92 15.89 -7.08
CA LEU A 193 -4.13 17.08 -7.92
C LEU A 193 -5.62 17.39 -7.97
#